data_AF-A0A7S3XGF3-F1
#
_entry.id   AF-A0A7S3XGF3-F1
#
_cell.length_a   1.000
_cell.length_b   1.000
_cell.length_c   1.000
_cell.angle_alpha   90.00
_cell.angle_beta   90.00
_cell.angle_gamma   90.00
#
_symmetry.space_group_name_H-M   'P 1'
#
loop_
_entity.id
_entity.type
_entity.pdbx_description
1 polymer ?
#
loop_
_entity_poly.entity_id
_entity_poly.type
_entity_poly.pdbx_seq_one_letter_code
_entity_poly.pdbx_strand_id
1 'polypeptide(L)'
;KGPESCAGHTRGPLCVVVCRCVLQPYQLADSHPRSGKERIGRSSRMQGAGNAATNVLGKPLKLCCSAPVTGFYRDGYCKTGPMDYGKHTVCAKVTEEFLLFSRSKGNDLMSPVPAYNFPGLRDGDCWCLCVSRWKEAYEAGVAPPVNLEATHRNALETVSMDILQQFAIQEPGEGHQTHQSL
;
A
#
# COMPACT_ATOMS: atom_id res chain seq x y z
N LYS A 1 59.90 -4.41 -0.60
CA LYS A 1 59.64 -4.84 -1.99
C LYS A 1 58.13 -4.78 -2.21
N GLY A 2 57.65 -4.02 -3.20
CA GLY A 2 56.32 -4.24 -3.80
C GLY A 2 56.38 -5.42 -4.79
N PRO A 3 55.41 -5.62 -5.72
CA PRO A 3 54.42 -4.65 -6.25
C PRO A 3 52.93 -5.04 -5.96
N GLU A 4 52.00 -4.11 -5.74
CA GLU A 4 51.07 -3.40 -6.69
C GLU A 4 49.76 -4.11 -7.07
N SER A 5 48.78 -3.26 -7.46
CA SER A 5 47.39 -3.52 -7.90
C SER A 5 46.34 -3.68 -6.78
N CYS A 6 45.18 -2.99 -6.76
CA CYS A 6 44.75 -1.70 -7.36
C CYS A 6 43.53 -1.17 -6.55
N ALA A 7 43.45 0.09 -6.13
CA ALA A 7 42.98 1.30 -6.84
C ALA A 7 41.44 1.37 -7.13
N GLY A 8 40.76 2.37 -6.54
CA GLY A 8 39.31 2.70 -6.70
C GLY A 8 38.56 2.74 -5.36
N HIS A 9 38.30 3.84 -4.63
CA HIS A 9 37.70 5.13 -5.04
C HIS A 9 36.43 4.91 -5.91
N THR A 10 35.20 5.25 -5.52
CA THR A 10 34.66 6.19 -4.50
C THR A 10 33.17 5.88 -4.15
N ARG A 11 32.61 6.69 -3.22
CA ARG A 11 31.16 7.00 -2.99
C ARG A 11 30.41 6.24 -1.87
N GLY A 12 30.56 6.78 -0.67
CA GLY A 12 29.45 7.16 0.22
C GLY A 12 28.72 6.04 0.98
N PRO A 13 28.23 6.31 2.20
CA PRO A 13 27.26 5.44 2.83
C PRO A 13 25.94 5.62 2.08
N LEU A 14 25.57 4.65 1.24
CA LEU A 14 24.16 4.42 0.96
C LEU A 14 23.51 4.10 2.29
N CYS A 15 22.87 5.11 2.88
CA CYS A 15 22.10 4.97 4.09
C CYS A 15 20.94 4.03 3.76
N VAL A 16 21.13 2.74 4.05
CA VAL A 16 20.09 1.73 3.94
C VAL A 16 19.08 2.06 5.03
N VAL A 17 18.15 2.94 4.72
CA VAL A 17 17.01 3.24 5.57
C VAL A 17 16.15 1.98 5.56
N VAL A 18 16.48 1.06 6.47
CA VAL A 18 15.68 -0.12 6.80
C VAL A 18 14.42 0.40 7.49
N CYS A 19 13.51 0.95 6.67
CA CYS A 19 12.19 1.31 7.11
C CYS A 19 11.49 0.00 7.48
N ARG A 20 11.37 -0.25 8.79
CA ARG A 20 10.55 -1.32 9.36
C ARG A 20 9.07 -0.97 9.16
N CYS A 21 8.63 -0.91 7.90
CA CYS A 21 7.27 -0.53 7.50
C CYS A 21 6.20 -1.27 8.31
N VAL A 22 6.40 -2.58 8.53
CA VAL A 22 5.46 -3.48 9.21
C VAL A 22 5.42 -3.27 10.74
N LEU A 23 6.48 -2.69 11.34
CA LEU A 23 6.68 -2.64 12.80
C LEU A 23 6.57 -1.23 13.39
N GLN A 24 6.04 -0.26 12.64
CA GLN A 24 5.73 1.06 13.21
C GLN A 24 4.54 0.92 14.18
N PRO A 25 4.71 1.28 15.47
CA PRO A 25 3.66 1.08 16.46
C PRO A 25 2.49 2.02 16.18
N TYR A 26 1.30 1.43 16.02
CA TYR A 26 0.06 2.18 15.92
C TYR A 26 -0.27 2.82 17.27
N GLN A 27 -0.03 4.12 17.40
CA GLN A 27 -0.52 4.89 18.54
C GLN A 27 -2.03 5.13 18.34
N LEU A 28 -2.83 4.38 19.07
CA LEU A 28 -4.27 4.63 19.21
C LEU A 28 -4.48 6.04 19.73
N ALA A 29 -4.99 6.93 18.89
CA ALA A 29 -5.41 8.25 19.30
C ALA A 29 -6.83 8.16 19.91
N ASP A 30 -6.92 8.26 21.23
CA ASP A 30 -8.19 8.22 21.98
C ASP A 30 -9.11 9.41 21.64
N SER A 31 -9.97 9.22 20.64
CA SER A 31 -11.01 10.19 20.29
C SER A 31 -12.19 10.14 21.28
N HIS A 32 -12.03 10.77 22.45
CA HIS A 32 -13.14 11.01 23.37
C HIS A 32 -14.14 12.02 22.75
N PRO A 33 -15.43 11.67 22.58
CA PRO A 33 -16.43 12.61 22.08
C PRO A 33 -16.85 13.61 23.18
N ARG A 34 -16.69 14.92 22.92
CA ARG A 34 -17.29 15.94 23.79
C ARG A 34 -18.79 16.06 23.50
N SER A 35 -19.59 15.90 24.54
CA SER A 35 -21.04 16.13 24.49
C SER A 35 -21.35 17.60 24.17
N GLY A 36 -22.20 17.84 23.17
CA GLY A 36 -22.68 19.16 22.78
C GLY A 36 -24.11 19.06 22.23
N LYS A 37 -25.06 19.74 22.87
CA LYS A 37 -26.50 19.61 22.61
C LYS A 37 -26.92 20.27 21.29
N GLU A 38 -27.82 19.60 20.57
CA GLU A 38 -28.41 20.08 19.32
C GLU A 38 -29.18 21.41 19.46
N ARG A 39 -29.19 22.19 18.37
CA ARG A 39 -30.32 23.07 18.01
C ARG A 39 -30.59 22.96 16.51
N ILE A 40 -31.86 22.74 16.18
CA ILE A 40 -32.36 22.45 14.83
C ILE A 40 -32.39 23.74 13.99
N GLY A 41 -31.83 23.70 12.77
CA GLY A 41 -31.66 24.87 11.89
C GLY A 41 -31.63 24.53 10.39
N ARG A 42 -32.82 24.52 9.79
CA ARG A 42 -33.21 24.54 8.36
C ARG A 42 -32.11 24.68 7.26
N SER A 43 -32.13 23.74 6.32
CA SER A 43 -31.84 23.92 4.86
C SER A 43 -30.47 24.44 4.40
N SER A 44 -29.56 23.50 4.13
CA SER A 44 -28.62 23.60 2.98
C SER A 44 -28.27 22.18 2.50
N ARG A 45 -27.90 22.02 1.22
CA ARG A 45 -27.43 20.74 0.67
C ARG A 45 -26.15 20.32 1.42
N MET A 46 -26.11 19.12 1.98
CA MET A 46 -24.88 18.59 2.59
C MET A 46 -23.85 18.25 1.51
N GLN A 47 -23.09 19.25 1.05
CA GLN A 47 -21.78 19.04 0.46
C GLN A 47 -20.75 18.86 1.58
N GLY A 48 -20.93 17.79 2.35
CA GLY A 48 -19.97 17.33 3.35
C GLY A 48 -18.79 16.66 2.66
N ALA A 49 -17.92 17.45 2.01
CA ALA A 49 -16.66 16.99 1.44
C ALA A 49 -15.63 16.71 2.56
N GLY A 50 -15.96 15.80 3.47
CA GLY A 50 -15.14 15.39 4.59
C GLY A 50 -13.99 14.49 4.17
N ASN A 51 -12.97 15.08 3.52
CA ASN A 51 -11.63 14.54 3.30
C ASN A 51 -11.54 13.03 2.97
N ALA A 52 -12.44 12.54 2.12
CA ALA A 52 -12.49 11.14 1.73
C ALA A 52 -11.27 10.80 0.86
N ALA A 53 -10.52 9.77 1.24
CA ALA A 53 -9.36 9.31 0.49
C ALA A 53 -9.75 8.97 -0.96
N THR A 54 -8.93 9.40 -1.91
CA THR A 54 -9.12 9.13 -3.34
C THR A 54 -8.09 8.13 -3.85
N ASN A 55 -8.50 7.30 -4.80
CA ASN A 55 -7.60 6.39 -5.49
C ASN A 55 -6.86 7.07 -6.66
N VAL A 56 -5.92 6.36 -7.28
CA VAL A 56 -5.13 6.86 -8.41
C VAL A 56 -5.97 7.20 -9.65
N LEU A 57 -7.20 6.66 -9.75
CA LEU A 57 -8.18 6.98 -10.79
C LEU A 57 -9.03 8.23 -10.47
N GLY A 58 -8.77 8.92 -9.36
CA GLY A 58 -9.53 10.10 -8.91
C GLY A 58 -10.92 9.80 -8.35
N LYS A 59 -11.27 8.52 -8.15
CA LYS A 59 -12.52 8.06 -7.53
C LYS A 59 -12.34 7.87 -6.01
N PRO A 60 -13.42 7.69 -5.22
CA PRO A 60 -13.30 7.27 -3.82
C PRO A 60 -12.49 5.98 -3.68
N LEU A 61 -11.63 5.91 -2.66
CA LEU A 61 -10.79 4.74 -2.39
C LEU A 61 -11.64 3.52 -1.99
N LYS A 62 -11.50 2.41 -2.71
CA LYS A 62 -12.12 1.13 -2.35
C LYS A 62 -11.33 0.40 -1.25
N LEU A 63 -11.99 -0.56 -0.61
CA LEU A 63 -11.36 -1.50 0.32
C LEU A 63 -10.28 -2.30 -0.43
N CYS A 64 -9.10 -2.48 0.19
CA CYS A 64 -8.04 -3.33 -0.35
C CYS A 64 -8.22 -4.79 0.09
N CYS A 65 -8.33 -5.02 1.40
CA CYS A 65 -8.66 -6.33 1.94
C CYS A 65 -9.19 -6.27 3.38
N SER A 66 -10.08 -7.19 3.74
CA SER A 66 -10.57 -7.39 5.12
C SER A 66 -10.08 -8.70 5.74
N ALA A 67 -9.52 -9.62 4.96
CA ALA A 67 -8.98 -10.90 5.41
C ALA A 67 -7.75 -11.26 4.56
N PRO A 68 -6.51 -11.00 5.03
CA PRO A 68 -6.18 -10.35 6.31
C PRO A 68 -6.54 -8.86 6.33
N VAL A 69 -6.80 -8.30 7.52
CA VAL A 69 -7.07 -6.85 7.68
C VAL A 69 -5.80 -6.06 7.41
N THR A 70 -5.82 -5.23 6.36
CA THR A 70 -4.65 -4.48 5.89
C THR A 70 -4.75 -2.97 6.18
N GLY A 71 -3.82 -2.18 5.61
CA GLY A 71 -3.71 -0.74 5.81
C GLY A 71 -2.89 -0.35 7.04
N PHE A 72 -2.27 0.83 7.01
CA PHE A 72 -1.53 1.40 8.15
C PHE A 72 -2.43 1.53 9.39
N TYR A 73 -3.68 1.99 9.18
CA TYR A 73 -4.70 2.14 10.21
C TYR A 73 -5.43 0.84 10.59
N ARG A 74 -5.07 -0.30 9.98
CA ARG A 74 -5.73 -1.61 10.16
C ARG A 74 -7.25 -1.57 10.00
N ASP A 75 -7.71 -0.83 8.98
CA ASP A 75 -9.12 -0.71 8.60
C ASP A 75 -9.44 -1.30 7.21
N GLY A 76 -8.45 -1.94 6.58
CA GLY A 76 -8.56 -2.58 5.27
C GLY A 76 -8.36 -1.66 4.06
N TYR A 77 -8.12 -0.36 4.26
CA TYR A 77 -7.89 0.61 3.18
C TYR A 77 -6.44 1.08 3.16
N CYS A 78 -5.90 1.37 1.98
CA CYS A 78 -4.54 1.92 1.82
C CYS A 78 -4.48 3.44 2.06
N LYS A 79 -5.17 3.90 3.10
CA LYS A 79 -5.12 5.30 3.56
C LYS A 79 -3.79 5.57 4.24
N THR A 80 -3.26 6.77 4.01
CA THR A 80 -2.01 7.27 4.57
C THR A 80 -2.27 8.58 5.32
N GLY A 81 -1.35 8.96 6.21
CA GLY A 81 -1.37 10.26 6.89
C GLY A 81 0.02 10.62 7.43
N PRO A 82 0.16 11.72 8.20
CA PRO A 82 1.47 12.22 8.65
C PRO A 82 2.32 11.24 9.47
N MET A 83 1.68 10.23 10.10
CA MET A 83 2.35 9.19 10.89
C MET A 83 2.81 7.99 10.05
N ASP A 84 2.28 7.83 8.83
CA ASP A 84 2.65 6.74 7.91
C ASP A 84 3.84 7.16 7.05
N TYR A 85 5.04 7.15 7.65
CA TYR A 85 6.29 7.45 6.96
C TYR A 85 6.61 6.44 5.85
N GLY A 86 6.04 5.22 5.93
CA GLY A 86 6.17 4.19 4.90
C GLY A 86 5.33 4.47 3.65
N LYS A 87 4.27 5.28 3.77
CA LYS A 87 3.23 5.51 2.76
C LYS A 87 2.69 4.16 2.23
N HIS A 88 1.91 3.48 3.05
CA HIS A 88 1.23 2.20 2.73
C HIS A 88 0.05 2.43 1.78
N THR A 89 0.33 2.98 0.60
CA THR A 89 -0.65 3.51 -0.35
C THR A 89 -0.98 2.59 -1.51
N VAL A 90 -0.16 1.56 -1.78
CA VAL A 90 -0.36 0.63 -2.91
C VAL A 90 -1.09 -0.62 -2.45
N CYS A 91 -2.31 -0.85 -2.94
CA CYS A 91 -3.00 -2.11 -2.73
C CYS A 91 -2.50 -3.13 -3.75
N ALA A 92 -1.74 -4.13 -3.30
CA ALA A 92 -1.23 -5.18 -4.17
C ALA A 92 -1.68 -6.56 -3.74
N LYS A 93 -1.92 -7.45 -4.70
CA LYS A 93 -2.07 -8.88 -4.49
C LYS A 93 -0.66 -9.50 -4.51
N VAL A 94 -0.11 -9.81 -3.34
CA VAL A 94 1.30 -10.22 -3.22
C VAL A 94 1.53 -11.58 -3.88
N THR A 95 2.71 -11.77 -4.47
CA THR A 95 3.13 -13.05 -5.04
C THR A 95 4.26 -13.68 -4.23
N GLU A 96 4.50 -14.98 -4.39
CA GLU A 96 5.63 -15.66 -3.75
C GLU A 96 6.98 -15.02 -4.10
N GLU A 97 7.22 -14.65 -5.37
CA GLU A 97 8.47 -14.01 -5.79
C GLU A 97 8.66 -12.65 -5.11
N PHE A 98 7.58 -11.85 -5.03
CA PHE A 98 7.60 -10.59 -4.30
C PHE A 98 7.91 -10.80 -2.81
N LEU A 99 7.28 -11.79 -2.16
CA LEU A 99 7.46 -12.04 -0.73
C LEU A 99 8.90 -12.47 -0.40
N LEU A 100 9.46 -13.38 -1.20
CA LEU A 100 10.86 -13.81 -1.10
C LEU A 100 11.83 -12.65 -1.36
N PHE A 101 11.56 -11.83 -2.39
CA PHE A 101 12.33 -10.63 -2.68
C PHE A 101 12.27 -9.62 -1.52
N SER A 102 11.08 -9.29 -1.02
CA SER A 102 10.89 -8.33 0.08
C SER A 102 11.66 -8.78 1.33
N ARG A 103 11.61 -10.08 1.65
CA ARG A 103 12.38 -10.68 2.74
C ARG A 103 13.89 -10.54 2.53
N SER A 104 14.38 -10.76 1.31
CA SER A 104 15.80 -10.54 0.96
C SER A 104 16.25 -9.07 1.13
N LYS A 105 15.32 -8.11 1.02
CA LYS A 105 15.52 -6.67 1.23
C LYS A 105 15.25 -6.20 2.67
N GLY A 106 15.18 -7.14 3.62
CA GLY A 106 14.97 -6.86 5.04
C GLY A 106 13.54 -6.46 5.41
N ASN A 107 12.56 -6.73 4.53
CA ASN A 107 11.13 -6.51 4.76
C ASN A 107 10.41 -7.86 4.78
N ASP A 108 10.57 -8.62 5.86
CA ASP A 108 9.88 -9.91 6.03
C ASP A 108 8.38 -9.68 6.22
N LEU A 109 7.62 -10.03 5.17
CA LEU A 109 6.16 -10.03 5.15
C LEU A 109 5.57 -11.45 5.33
N MET A 110 6.39 -12.48 5.44
CA MET A 110 5.95 -13.88 5.53
C MET A 110 5.81 -14.32 6.99
N SER A 111 6.72 -13.87 7.85
CA SER A 111 6.73 -14.23 9.27
C SER A 111 5.60 -13.53 10.05
N PRO A 112 4.76 -14.26 10.81
CA PRO A 112 3.75 -13.63 11.67
C PRO A 112 4.41 -12.81 12.79
N VAL A 113 3.82 -11.65 13.11
CA VAL A 113 4.22 -10.83 14.26
C VAL A 113 2.99 -10.43 15.08
N PRO A 114 2.56 -11.29 16.04
CA PRO A 114 1.34 -11.09 16.81
C PRO A 114 1.25 -9.74 17.53
N ALA A 115 2.39 -9.20 18.00
CA ALA A 115 2.47 -7.91 18.68
C ALA A 115 2.01 -6.70 17.82
N TYR A 116 1.96 -6.84 16.50
CA TYR A 116 1.46 -5.80 15.57
C TYR A 116 0.20 -6.24 14.80
N ASN A 117 -0.50 -7.27 15.32
CA ASN A 117 -1.63 -7.92 14.66
C ASN A 117 -1.33 -8.26 13.18
N PHE A 118 -0.12 -8.78 12.92
CA PHE A 118 0.33 -9.14 11.58
C PHE A 118 0.38 -10.66 11.44
N PRO A 119 -0.45 -11.28 10.57
CA PRO A 119 -0.58 -12.73 10.47
C PRO A 119 0.55 -13.41 9.67
N GLY A 120 1.40 -12.64 8.99
CA GLY A 120 2.21 -13.14 7.88
C GLY A 120 1.37 -13.32 6.62
N LEU A 121 1.94 -12.97 5.47
CA LEU A 121 1.28 -13.03 4.17
C LEU A 121 1.73 -14.25 3.37
N ARG A 122 0.86 -14.67 2.46
CA ARG A 122 1.06 -15.76 1.50
C ARG A 122 0.80 -15.27 0.09
N ASP A 123 1.22 -16.07 -0.90
CA ASP A 123 0.86 -15.85 -2.29
C ASP A 123 -0.66 -15.67 -2.44
N GLY A 124 -1.06 -14.61 -3.14
CA GLY A 124 -2.45 -14.27 -3.40
C GLY A 124 -3.15 -13.41 -2.35
N ASP A 125 -2.54 -13.12 -1.19
CA ASP A 125 -3.09 -12.16 -0.22
C ASP A 125 -3.06 -10.72 -0.76
N CYS A 126 -4.09 -9.91 -0.48
CA CYS A 126 -4.04 -8.47 -0.78
C CYS A 126 -3.54 -7.67 0.41
N TRP A 127 -2.57 -6.77 0.19
CA TRP A 127 -1.98 -5.95 1.23
C TRP A 127 -1.63 -4.54 0.75
N CYS A 128 -1.77 -3.57 1.66
CA CYS A 128 -1.29 -2.20 1.47
C CYS A 128 0.22 -2.13 1.69
N LEU A 129 0.98 -2.03 0.60
CA LEU A 129 2.44 -1.94 0.61
C LEU A 129 2.92 -0.49 0.70
N CYS A 130 4.05 -0.30 1.39
CA CYS A 130 4.87 0.91 1.27
C CYS A 130 5.21 1.14 -0.21
N VAL A 131 4.83 2.29 -0.77
CA VAL A 131 5.03 2.58 -2.22
C VAL A 131 6.49 2.46 -2.66
N SER A 132 7.44 2.80 -1.78
CA SER A 132 8.87 2.62 -2.00
C SER A 132 9.29 1.14 -2.14
N ARG A 133 8.68 0.23 -1.37
CA ARG A 133 8.95 -1.22 -1.46
C ARG A 133 8.29 -1.87 -2.66
N TRP A 134 7.11 -1.40 -3.08
CA TRP A 134 6.53 -1.82 -4.35
C TRP A 134 7.41 -1.35 -5.54
N LYS A 135 7.90 -0.12 -5.50
CA LYS A 135 8.83 0.41 -6.52
C LYS A 135 10.17 -0.35 -6.55
N GLU A 136 10.74 -0.69 -5.39
CA GLU A 136 11.96 -1.52 -5.31
C GLU A 136 11.76 -2.89 -5.97
N ALA A 137 10.57 -3.49 -5.83
CA ALA A 137 10.21 -4.74 -6.50
C ALA A 137 9.98 -4.56 -8.01
N TYR A 138 9.40 -3.44 -8.44
CA TYR A 138 9.25 -3.09 -9.87
C TYR A 138 10.61 -2.95 -10.55
N GLU A 139 11.54 -2.21 -9.94
CA GLU A 139 12.91 -2.04 -10.44
C GLU A 139 13.71 -3.37 -10.49
N ALA A 140 13.30 -4.36 -9.68
CA ALA A 140 13.85 -5.71 -9.69
C ALA A 140 13.07 -6.72 -10.58
N GLY A 141 12.02 -6.28 -11.29
CA GLY A 141 11.22 -7.14 -12.18
C GLY A 141 10.27 -8.11 -11.47
N VAL A 142 10.00 -7.93 -10.18
CA VAL A 142 9.19 -8.81 -9.32
C VAL A 142 8.08 -8.04 -8.56
N ALA A 143 7.56 -6.96 -9.17
CA ALA A 143 6.45 -6.21 -8.61
C ALA A 143 5.14 -7.03 -8.63
N PRO A 144 4.41 -7.10 -7.51
CA PRO A 144 3.13 -7.79 -7.44
C PRO A 144 2.01 -6.98 -8.13
N PRO A 145 0.98 -7.65 -8.70
CA PRO A 145 -0.18 -6.99 -9.28
C PRO A 145 -0.90 -6.02 -8.32
N VAL A 146 -1.46 -4.94 -8.87
CA VAL A 146 -2.02 -3.79 -8.13
C VAL A 146 -3.53 -3.65 -8.38
N ASN A 147 -4.32 -3.45 -7.33
CA ASN A 147 -5.69 -2.98 -7.47
C ASN A 147 -5.71 -1.43 -7.51
N LEU A 148 -5.96 -0.86 -8.69
CA LEU A 148 -5.96 0.59 -8.91
C LEU A 148 -7.10 1.31 -8.17
N GLU A 149 -8.25 0.67 -7.95
CA GLU A 149 -9.38 1.29 -7.27
C GLU A 149 -9.19 1.38 -5.74
N ALA A 150 -8.35 0.49 -5.18
CA ALA A 150 -7.96 0.46 -3.78
C ALA A 150 -6.56 1.06 -3.51
N THR A 151 -5.86 1.53 -4.54
CA THR A 151 -4.53 2.18 -4.44
C THR A 151 -4.70 3.70 -4.32
N HIS A 152 -4.16 4.28 -3.25
CA HIS A 152 -4.35 5.67 -2.87
C HIS A 152 -3.57 6.65 -3.75
N ARG A 153 -4.17 7.80 -4.06
CA ARG A 153 -3.66 8.79 -5.03
C ARG A 153 -2.19 9.19 -4.81
N ASN A 154 -1.77 9.35 -3.55
CA ASN A 154 -0.37 9.66 -3.18
C ASN A 154 0.67 8.63 -3.66
N ALA A 155 0.29 7.42 -4.10
CA ALA A 155 1.22 6.51 -4.78
C ALA A 155 1.84 7.17 -6.05
N LEU A 156 1.08 8.06 -6.71
CA LEU A 156 1.51 8.82 -7.89
C LEU A 156 2.64 9.83 -7.61
N GLU A 157 2.95 10.11 -6.33
CA GLU A 157 4.13 10.89 -5.95
C GLU A 157 5.46 10.13 -6.16
N THR A 158 5.42 8.80 -6.34
CA THR A 158 6.59 7.91 -6.36
C THR A 158 6.67 7.01 -7.59
N VAL A 159 5.51 6.60 -8.12
CA VAL A 159 5.35 5.69 -9.27
C VAL A 159 4.34 6.31 -10.26
N SER A 160 4.61 6.31 -11.56
CA SER A 160 3.68 6.89 -12.54
C SER A 160 2.41 6.04 -12.72
N MET A 161 1.33 6.68 -13.20
CA MET A 161 0.08 5.99 -13.51
C MET A 161 0.30 4.89 -14.56
N ASP A 162 1.12 5.13 -15.59
CA ASP A 162 1.41 4.17 -16.65
C ASP A 162 2.10 2.90 -16.13
N ILE A 163 2.97 3.02 -15.11
CA ILE A 163 3.60 1.88 -14.45
C ILE A 163 2.56 1.11 -13.63
N LEU A 164 1.75 1.79 -12.81
CA LEU A 164 0.69 1.12 -12.04
C LEU A 164 -0.32 0.41 -12.94
N GLN A 165 -0.63 0.99 -14.10
CA GLN A 165 -1.58 0.45 -15.06
C GLN A 165 -1.10 -0.85 -15.74
N GLN A 166 0.22 -1.02 -15.94
CA GLN A 166 0.82 -2.26 -16.45
C GLN A 166 0.67 -3.45 -15.49
N PHE A 167 0.61 -3.17 -14.18
CA PHE A 167 0.45 -4.17 -13.12
C PHE A 167 -1.00 -4.28 -12.64
N ALA A 168 -1.95 -3.61 -13.29
CA ALA A 168 -3.34 -3.59 -12.86
C ALA A 168 -3.97 -4.98 -12.91
N ILE A 169 -4.49 -5.44 -11.77
CA ILE A 169 -5.28 -6.67 -11.68
C ILE A 169 -6.46 -6.55 -12.63
N GLN A 170 -6.50 -7.44 -13.62
CA GLN A 170 -7.69 -7.63 -14.44
C GLN A 170 -8.67 -8.45 -13.60
N GLU A 171 -9.71 -7.81 -13.07
CA GLU A 171 -10.87 -8.56 -12.59
C GLU A 171 -11.41 -9.39 -13.76
N PRO A 172 -11.69 -10.70 -13.59
CA PRO A 172 -12.33 -11.49 -14.62
C PRO A 172 -13.74 -10.92 -14.83
N GLY A 173 -13.89 -10.09 -15.86
CA GLY A 173 -15.14 -9.39 -16.15
C GLY A 173 -16.30 -10.36 -16.25
N GLU A 174 -17.41 -10.03 -15.59
CA GLU A 174 -18.65 -10.80 -15.67
C GLU A 174 -19.00 -11.04 -17.14
N GLY A 175 -18.98 -12.32 -17.54
CA GLY A 175 -19.13 -12.69 -18.93
C GLY A 175 -20.47 -12.21 -19.47
N HIS A 176 -20.43 -11.25 -20.40
CA HIS A 176 -21.63 -10.81 -21.11
C HIS A 176 -22.09 -11.96 -22.02
N GLN A 177 -22.99 -12.79 -21.51
CA GLN A 177 -23.64 -13.85 -22.27
C GLN A 177 -24.50 -13.22 -23.36
N THR A 178 -23.93 -13.01 -24.55
CA THR A 178 -24.71 -12.75 -25.75
C THR A 178 -25.48 -14.01 -26.08
N HIS A 179 -26.70 -14.11 -25.55
CA HIS A 179 -27.66 -15.14 -25.93
C HIS A 179 -27.94 -14.98 -27.42
N GLN A 180 -27.30 -15.83 -28.23
CA GLN A 180 -27.44 -15.82 -29.68
C GLN A 180 -28.70 -16.62 -30.01
N SER A 181 -29.80 -15.89 -30.25
CA SER A 181 -31.06 -16.51 -30.69
C SER A 181 -30.92 -17.07 -32.10
N LEU A 182 -31.29 -18.35 -32.26
CA LEU A 182 -31.66 -19.02 -33.50
C LEU A 182 -32.92 -19.83 -33.25
#